data_AF-A0A924CYF5-F1
#
_entry.id   AF-A0A924CYF5-F1
#
_cell.length_a   1.000
_cell.length_b   1.000
_cell.length_c   1.000
_cell.angle_alpha   90.00
_cell.angle_beta   90.00
_cell.angle_gamma   90.00
#
_symmetry.space_group_name_H-M   'P 1'
#
loop_
_entity.id
_entity.type
_entity.pdbx_description
1 polymer ?
#
loop_
_entity_poly.entity_id
_entity_poly.type
_entity_poly.pdbx_seq_one_letter_code
_entity_poly.pdbx_strand_id
1 'polypeptide(L)'
;PVAGIHPFYPASGGELETAGRKVVGSAPVGRDGTAAWLAAIGDACGIGADKVAAAQNKFLPIIAAALAAKPIKGRITVSGYEGSELLVARLLIESGADVPYVGTACPKTRWSDPDREWLEAKGVHIQYRASLEQDIAAVESFAPDLAIGTTPVVQHAKAKGTPALYFTNLISARPLMGPAGAGSLAQVINAALGNKARFDTMREFFKGVGEGYSAGIWEDTPTDRPQFKAKYAAKMVAAAKSEEFIGS
;
A
#
# COMPACT_ATOMS: atom_id res chain seq x y z
N PRO A 1 -8.14 -23.75 -19.03
CA PRO A 1 -8.07 -22.33 -18.57
C PRO A 1 -6.63 -21.98 -18.18
N VAL A 2 -6.32 -20.69 -17.98
CA VAL A 2 -5.03 -20.20 -17.47
C VAL A 2 -5.29 -19.40 -16.21
N ALA A 3 -4.47 -19.57 -15.17
CA ALA A 3 -4.53 -18.76 -13.97
C ALA A 3 -3.68 -17.49 -14.15
N GLY A 4 -4.35 -16.35 -14.28
CA GLY A 4 -3.72 -15.02 -14.29
C GLY A 4 -3.49 -14.52 -12.86
N ILE A 5 -2.55 -15.15 -12.15
CA ILE A 5 -2.28 -14.90 -10.72
C ILE A 5 -1.71 -13.52 -10.39
N HIS A 6 -1.52 -12.67 -11.41
CA HIS A 6 -1.01 -11.33 -11.25
C HIS A 6 -1.79 -10.39 -12.20
N PRO A 7 -2.39 -9.29 -11.69
CA PRO A 7 -3.34 -8.49 -12.47
C PRO A 7 -2.67 -7.58 -13.51
N PHE A 8 -1.34 -7.48 -13.52
CA PHE A 8 -0.57 -6.59 -14.40
C PHE A 8 -0.42 -7.06 -15.85
N TYR A 9 -0.79 -8.29 -16.22
CA TYR A 9 -0.52 -8.84 -17.56
C TYR A 9 -1.74 -8.82 -18.50
N PRO A 10 -2.40 -7.67 -18.77
CA PRO A 10 -3.64 -7.65 -19.51
C PRO A 10 -3.47 -7.98 -20.99
N ALA A 11 -2.34 -7.57 -21.59
CA ALA A 11 -2.02 -7.92 -22.97
C ALA A 11 -1.88 -9.45 -23.12
N SER A 12 -1.10 -10.09 -22.25
CA SER A 12 -0.96 -11.54 -22.24
C SER A 12 -2.29 -12.26 -22.00
N GLY A 13 -3.12 -11.74 -21.09
CA GLY A 13 -4.46 -12.27 -20.86
C GLY A 13 -5.37 -12.14 -22.09
N GLY A 14 -5.28 -11.04 -22.84
CA GLY A 14 -6.00 -10.82 -24.09
C GLY A 14 -5.59 -11.82 -25.18
N GLU A 15 -4.29 -12.05 -25.37
CA GLU A 15 -3.77 -13.03 -26.35
C GLU A 15 -4.26 -14.45 -26.03
N LEU A 16 -4.26 -14.83 -24.76
CA LEU A 16 -4.76 -16.13 -24.32
C LEU A 16 -6.25 -16.31 -24.61
N GLU A 17 -7.05 -15.28 -24.35
CA GLU A 17 -8.48 -15.33 -24.63
C GLU A 17 -8.79 -15.35 -26.13
N THR A 18 -8.05 -14.58 -26.94
CA THR A 18 -8.13 -14.65 -28.40
C THR A 18 -7.82 -16.06 -28.90
N ALA A 19 -6.88 -16.76 -28.25
CA ALA A 19 -6.59 -18.18 -28.49
C ALA A 19 -7.61 -19.15 -27.88
N GLY A 20 -8.76 -18.68 -27.39
CA GLY A 20 -9.83 -19.50 -26.80
C GLY A 20 -9.50 -20.03 -25.40
N ARG A 21 -8.49 -19.49 -24.72
CA ARG A 21 -8.14 -19.89 -23.34
C ARG A 21 -8.76 -18.94 -22.34
N LYS A 22 -9.75 -19.43 -21.59
CA LYS A 22 -10.32 -18.71 -20.43
C LYS A 22 -9.24 -18.38 -19.41
N VAL A 23 -9.11 -17.11 -19.02
CA VAL A 23 -8.20 -16.64 -17.96
C VAL A 23 -8.98 -16.43 -16.66
N VAL A 24 -8.50 -17.04 -15.57
CA VAL A 24 -9.06 -16.87 -14.22
C VAL A 24 -8.19 -15.88 -13.46
N GLY A 25 -8.78 -14.78 -12.98
CA GLY A 25 -8.08 -13.70 -12.25
C GLY A 25 -7.88 -13.98 -10.76
N SER A 26 -7.40 -12.98 -10.04
CA SER A 26 -6.99 -13.07 -8.62
C SER A 26 -5.94 -14.16 -8.37
N ALA A 27 -5.66 -14.46 -7.10
CA ALA A 27 -4.68 -15.44 -6.68
C ALA A 27 -5.10 -16.11 -5.36
N PRO A 28 -4.56 -17.30 -5.02
CA PRO A 28 -4.85 -17.98 -3.77
C PRO A 28 -4.09 -17.33 -2.59
N VAL A 29 -4.45 -16.09 -2.27
CA VAL A 29 -3.85 -15.27 -1.22
C VAL A 29 -4.82 -15.13 -0.06
N GLY A 30 -4.34 -15.43 1.15
CA GLY A 30 -5.17 -15.49 2.34
C GLY A 30 -6.26 -16.57 2.27
N ARG A 31 -7.16 -16.63 3.26
CA ARG A 31 -8.11 -17.75 3.39
C ARG A 31 -9.25 -17.59 2.39
N ASP A 32 -9.93 -16.45 2.41
CA ASP A 32 -11.08 -16.18 1.56
C ASP A 32 -10.68 -16.12 0.08
N GLY A 33 -9.53 -15.50 -0.21
CA GLY A 33 -8.99 -15.45 -1.57
C GLY A 33 -8.65 -16.85 -2.10
N THR A 34 -8.04 -17.71 -1.28
CA THR A 34 -7.78 -19.11 -1.66
C THR A 34 -9.07 -19.89 -1.89
N ALA A 35 -10.09 -19.70 -1.04
CA ALA A 35 -11.38 -20.38 -1.20
C ALA A 35 -12.05 -20.01 -2.53
N ALA A 36 -12.17 -18.71 -2.80
CA ALA A 36 -12.77 -18.19 -4.02
C ALA A 36 -11.98 -18.59 -5.28
N TRP A 37 -10.65 -18.53 -5.21
CA TRP A 37 -9.79 -18.90 -6.33
C TRP A 37 -9.88 -20.39 -6.67
N LEU A 38 -9.88 -21.28 -5.66
CA LEU A 38 -10.07 -22.72 -5.88
C LEU A 38 -11.42 -23.04 -6.52
N ALA A 39 -12.50 -22.34 -6.11
CA ALA A 39 -13.81 -22.48 -6.72
C ALA A 39 -13.80 -22.04 -8.19
N ALA A 40 -13.26 -20.84 -8.48
CA ALA A 40 -13.18 -20.31 -9.84
C ALA A 40 -12.35 -21.17 -10.79
N ILE A 41 -11.25 -21.75 -10.30
CA ILE A 41 -10.45 -22.72 -11.05
C ILE A 41 -11.21 -24.02 -11.27
N GLY A 42 -11.91 -24.51 -10.23
CA GLY A 42 -12.76 -25.69 -10.32
C GLY A 42 -13.79 -25.57 -11.45
N ASP A 43 -14.54 -24.46 -11.44
CA ASP A 43 -15.54 -24.15 -12.46
C ASP A 43 -14.92 -24.02 -13.86
N ALA A 44 -13.79 -23.33 -13.98
CA ALA A 44 -13.12 -23.13 -15.26
C ALA A 44 -12.51 -24.41 -15.85
N CYS A 45 -12.21 -25.40 -15.01
CA CYS A 45 -11.66 -26.70 -15.39
C CYS A 45 -12.72 -27.82 -15.45
N GLY A 46 -13.97 -27.56 -15.07
CA GLY A 46 -15.01 -28.59 -14.97
C GLY A 46 -14.73 -29.64 -13.88
N ILE A 47 -14.08 -29.24 -12.78
CA ILE A 47 -13.77 -30.12 -11.67
C ILE A 47 -15.01 -30.27 -10.78
N GLY A 48 -15.35 -31.51 -10.39
CA GLY A 48 -16.47 -31.80 -9.50
C GLY A 48 -16.37 -31.06 -8.16
N ALA A 49 -17.52 -30.60 -7.66
CA ALA A 49 -17.63 -29.81 -6.44
C ALA A 49 -17.06 -30.53 -5.20
N ASP A 50 -17.16 -31.86 -5.16
CA ASP A 50 -16.58 -32.72 -4.14
C ASP A 50 -15.04 -32.61 -4.07
N LYS A 51 -14.37 -32.56 -5.23
CA LYS A 51 -12.91 -32.41 -5.32
C LYS A 51 -12.46 -31.00 -4.94
N VAL A 52 -13.21 -29.97 -5.35
CA VAL A 52 -12.94 -28.58 -4.95
C VAL A 52 -13.09 -28.44 -3.43
N ALA A 53 -14.17 -28.97 -2.86
CA ALA A 53 -14.41 -28.98 -1.43
C ALA A 53 -13.30 -29.74 -0.67
N ALA A 54 -12.86 -30.90 -1.18
CA ALA A 54 -11.74 -31.63 -0.60
C ALA A 54 -10.45 -30.79 -0.57
N ALA A 55 -10.15 -30.06 -1.64
CA ALA A 55 -8.99 -29.16 -1.69
C ALA A 55 -9.12 -27.99 -0.70
N GLN A 56 -10.28 -27.35 -0.65
CA GLN A 56 -10.57 -26.28 0.31
C GLN A 56 -10.45 -26.78 1.76
N ASN A 57 -11.06 -27.92 2.09
CA ASN A 57 -11.01 -28.51 3.42
C ASN A 57 -9.59 -28.90 3.84
N LYS A 58 -8.71 -29.21 2.89
CA LYS A 58 -7.29 -29.48 3.16
C LYS A 58 -6.50 -28.22 3.49
N PHE A 59 -6.67 -27.14 2.73
CA PHE A 59 -5.76 -25.99 2.80
C PHE A 59 -6.29 -24.81 3.61
N LEU A 60 -7.60 -24.55 3.60
CA LEU A 60 -8.17 -23.37 4.27
C LEU A 60 -7.96 -23.39 5.79
N PRO A 61 -8.07 -24.53 6.52
CA PRO A 61 -7.78 -24.55 7.95
C PRO A 61 -6.31 -24.24 8.26
N ILE A 62 -5.39 -24.70 7.41
CA ILE A 62 -3.94 -24.46 7.57
C ILE A 62 -3.65 -22.96 7.39
N ILE A 63 -4.24 -22.33 6.37
CA ILE A 63 -4.09 -20.91 6.11
C ILE A 63 -4.69 -20.09 7.27
N ALA A 64 -5.90 -20.43 7.73
CA ALA A 64 -6.52 -19.76 8.86
C ALA A 64 -5.67 -19.86 10.14
N ALA A 65 -5.12 -21.04 10.43
CA ALA A 65 -4.23 -21.24 11.57
C ALA A 65 -2.94 -20.41 11.45
N ALA A 66 -2.33 -20.36 10.26
CA ALA A 66 -1.13 -19.58 10.01
C ALA A 66 -1.36 -18.06 10.17
N LEU A 67 -2.50 -17.54 9.69
CA LEU A 67 -2.90 -16.14 9.89
C LEU A 67 -3.11 -15.82 11.38
N ALA A 68 -3.82 -16.71 12.10
CA ALA A 68 -4.13 -16.53 13.52
C ALA A 68 -2.90 -16.65 14.43
N ALA A 69 -1.85 -17.36 14.01
CA ALA A 69 -0.66 -17.59 14.82
C ALA A 69 0.13 -16.31 15.14
N LYS A 70 0.10 -15.32 14.24
CA LYS A 70 0.82 -14.05 14.40
C LYS A 70 -0.01 -12.89 13.87
N PRO A 71 -1.04 -12.45 14.62
CA PRO A 71 -1.91 -11.37 14.17
C PRO A 71 -1.11 -10.08 13.97
N ILE A 72 -1.54 -9.28 13.01
CA ILE A 72 -1.03 -7.94 12.75
C ILE A 72 -2.06 -6.97 13.30
N LYS A 73 -1.67 -6.15 14.29
CA LYS A 73 -2.55 -5.14 14.89
C LYS A 73 -1.99 -3.76 14.61
N GLY A 74 -2.68 -3.03 13.74
CA GLY A 74 -2.33 -1.65 13.38
C GLY A 74 -3.07 -1.22 12.13
N ARG A 75 -3.19 0.10 11.95
CA ARG A 75 -3.69 0.72 10.74
C ARG A 75 -2.58 0.84 9.71
N ILE A 76 -2.82 0.34 8.50
CA ILE A 76 -1.82 0.25 7.43
C ILE A 76 -2.39 0.84 6.14
N THR A 77 -1.75 1.86 5.59
CA THR A 77 -1.99 2.27 4.20
C THR A 77 -1.08 1.46 3.28
N VAL A 78 -1.61 0.97 2.16
CA VAL A 78 -0.84 0.19 1.18
C VAL A 78 -0.82 0.94 -0.14
N SER A 79 0.36 1.17 -0.72
CA SER A 79 0.46 1.64 -2.10
C SER A 79 1.66 1.07 -2.86
N GLY A 80 1.59 1.11 -4.19
CA GLY A 80 2.61 0.53 -5.06
C GLY A 80 2.33 0.70 -6.55
N TYR A 81 3.13 0.02 -7.38
CA TYR A 81 3.05 0.08 -8.84
C TYR A 81 3.09 -1.30 -9.51
N GLU A 82 2.92 -2.38 -8.73
CA GLU A 82 3.07 -3.75 -9.21
C GLU A 82 1.71 -4.40 -9.51
N GLY A 83 0.63 -3.95 -8.89
CA GLY A 83 -0.73 -4.49 -9.07
C GLY A 83 -1.08 -5.55 -8.02
N SER A 84 -0.09 -6.08 -7.30
CA SER A 84 -0.27 -7.02 -6.20
C SER A 84 -0.72 -6.35 -4.89
N GLU A 85 -0.88 -5.02 -4.87
CA GLU A 85 -1.24 -4.26 -3.65
C GLU A 85 -2.57 -4.73 -3.07
N LEU A 86 -3.55 -5.07 -3.91
CA LEU A 86 -4.86 -5.58 -3.46
C LEU A 86 -4.74 -6.96 -2.80
N LEU A 87 -3.89 -7.84 -3.33
CA LEU A 87 -3.63 -9.16 -2.75
C LEU A 87 -2.93 -9.04 -1.40
N VAL A 88 -1.95 -8.15 -1.31
CA VAL A 88 -1.27 -7.82 -0.05
C VAL A 88 -2.28 -7.28 0.96
N ALA A 89 -3.12 -6.32 0.58
CA ALA A 89 -4.14 -5.75 1.46
C ALA A 89 -5.11 -6.81 1.99
N ARG A 90 -5.55 -7.75 1.15
CA ARG A 90 -6.36 -8.90 1.59
C ARG A 90 -5.65 -9.71 2.66
N LEU A 91 -4.39 -10.08 2.43
CA LEU A 91 -3.59 -10.84 3.38
C LEU A 91 -3.42 -10.09 4.71
N LEU A 92 -3.21 -8.77 4.68
CA LEU A 92 -3.10 -7.93 5.88
C LEU A 92 -4.39 -7.92 6.69
N ILE A 93 -5.54 -7.70 6.03
CA ILE A 93 -6.84 -7.68 6.68
C ILE A 93 -7.17 -9.05 7.28
N GLU A 94 -6.94 -10.14 6.55
CA GLU A 94 -7.13 -11.49 7.09
C GLU A 94 -6.14 -11.85 8.20
N SER A 95 -4.98 -11.17 8.27
CA SER A 95 -4.04 -11.25 9.40
C SER A 95 -4.44 -10.36 10.59
N GLY A 96 -5.52 -9.58 10.49
CA GLY A 96 -6.08 -8.75 11.55
C GLY A 96 -5.76 -7.25 11.49
N ALA A 97 -5.09 -6.78 10.43
CA ALA A 97 -4.77 -5.36 10.28
C ALA A 97 -6.00 -4.54 9.85
N ASP A 98 -6.01 -3.26 10.21
CA ASP A 98 -6.93 -2.26 9.65
C ASP A 98 -6.28 -1.67 8.40
N VAL A 99 -6.90 -1.82 7.23
CA VAL A 99 -6.34 -1.32 5.95
C VAL A 99 -7.35 -0.40 5.29
N PRO A 100 -7.32 0.92 5.54
CA PRO A 100 -8.32 1.84 5.01
C PRO A 100 -8.08 2.26 3.55
N TYR A 101 -6.86 2.08 3.03
CA TYR A 101 -6.46 2.57 1.71
C TYR A 101 -5.55 1.59 0.97
N VAL A 102 -5.84 1.39 -0.31
CA VAL A 102 -5.01 0.66 -1.27
C VAL A 102 -4.84 1.48 -2.55
N GLY A 103 -3.65 2.01 -2.78
CA GLY A 103 -3.27 2.71 -4.01
C GLY A 103 -2.47 1.81 -4.94
N THR A 104 -2.77 1.82 -6.24
CA THR A 104 -1.96 1.13 -7.25
C THR A 104 -1.80 1.97 -8.50
N ALA A 105 -0.58 2.07 -9.02
CA ALA A 105 -0.33 2.72 -10.32
C ALA A 105 -0.89 1.91 -11.51
N CYS A 106 -1.24 0.64 -11.29
CA CYS A 106 -1.82 -0.22 -12.31
C CYS A 106 -3.26 0.20 -12.66
N PRO A 107 -3.72 -0.04 -13.91
CA PRO A 107 -5.11 0.16 -14.27
C PRO A 107 -6.01 -0.85 -13.56
N LYS A 108 -7.29 -0.48 -13.40
CA LYS A 108 -8.33 -1.45 -13.07
C LYS A 108 -8.44 -2.48 -14.20
N THR A 109 -8.45 -3.76 -13.83
CA THR A 109 -8.67 -4.85 -14.78
C THR A 109 -9.75 -5.79 -14.26
N ARG A 110 -10.42 -6.52 -15.16
CA ARG A 110 -11.39 -7.55 -14.77
C ARG A 110 -10.77 -8.66 -13.91
N TRP A 111 -9.45 -8.86 -13.98
CA TRP A 111 -8.75 -9.88 -13.20
C TRP A 111 -8.46 -9.43 -11.77
N SER A 112 -8.49 -8.13 -11.49
CA SER A 112 -8.41 -7.58 -10.12
C SER A 112 -9.78 -7.39 -9.47
N ASP A 113 -10.89 -7.55 -10.21
CA ASP A 113 -12.24 -7.36 -9.69
C ASP A 113 -12.58 -8.24 -8.46
N PRO A 114 -12.23 -9.55 -8.42
CA PRO A 114 -12.54 -10.36 -7.24
C PRO A 114 -11.86 -9.86 -5.95
N ASP A 115 -10.66 -9.29 -6.06
CA ASP A 115 -9.96 -8.68 -4.93
C ASP A 115 -10.53 -7.31 -4.59
N ARG A 116 -10.83 -6.50 -5.61
CA ARG A 116 -11.44 -5.17 -5.48
C ARG A 116 -12.77 -5.25 -4.74
N GLU A 117 -13.68 -6.10 -5.19
CA GLU A 117 -15.02 -6.25 -4.61
C GLU A 117 -14.97 -6.71 -3.16
N TRP A 118 -14.06 -7.65 -2.85
CA TRP A 118 -13.89 -8.12 -1.47
C TRP A 118 -13.32 -7.03 -0.56
N LEU A 119 -12.40 -6.20 -1.05
CA LEU A 119 -11.82 -5.08 -0.31
C LEU A 119 -12.83 -3.94 -0.13
N GLU A 120 -13.55 -3.55 -1.17
CA GLU A 120 -14.61 -2.53 -1.11
C GLU A 120 -15.72 -2.95 -0.12
N ALA A 121 -16.09 -4.23 -0.10
CA ALA A 121 -17.04 -4.78 0.87
C ALA A 121 -16.56 -4.68 2.34
N LYS A 122 -15.26 -4.49 2.56
CA LYS A 122 -14.66 -4.21 3.87
C LYS A 122 -14.43 -2.73 4.14
N GLY A 123 -14.91 -1.85 3.26
CA GLY A 123 -14.79 -0.40 3.40
C GLY A 123 -13.42 0.17 3.01
N VAL A 124 -12.59 -0.61 2.31
CA VAL A 124 -11.28 -0.16 1.85
C VAL A 124 -11.45 0.81 0.68
N HIS A 125 -10.82 1.97 0.75
CA HIS A 125 -10.71 2.88 -0.40
C HIS A 125 -9.65 2.36 -1.37
N ILE A 126 -10.03 2.10 -2.62
CA ILE A 126 -9.12 1.62 -3.66
C ILE A 126 -8.93 2.69 -4.72
N GLN A 127 -7.68 3.11 -4.91
CA GLN A 127 -7.29 4.07 -5.94
C GLN A 127 -6.47 3.36 -7.02
N TYR A 128 -7.08 3.13 -8.18
CA TYR A 128 -6.36 2.71 -9.39
C TYR A 128 -5.74 3.92 -10.09
N ARG A 129 -4.66 3.70 -10.84
CA ARG A 129 -3.85 4.78 -11.44
C ARG A 129 -3.48 5.85 -10.39
N ALA A 130 -3.17 5.40 -9.17
CA ALA A 130 -2.83 6.29 -8.08
C ALA A 130 -1.59 7.13 -8.44
N SER A 131 -1.70 8.45 -8.23
CA SER A 131 -0.56 9.36 -8.28
C SER A 131 0.18 9.35 -6.94
N LEU A 132 1.41 9.86 -6.94
CA LEU A 132 2.18 10.01 -5.70
C LEU A 132 1.46 10.91 -4.69
N GLU A 133 0.85 11.99 -5.16
CA GLU A 133 0.13 12.96 -4.34
C GLU A 133 -1.08 12.33 -3.66
N GLN A 134 -1.80 11.44 -4.36
CA GLN A 134 -2.93 10.70 -3.79
C GLN A 134 -2.46 9.74 -2.69
N ASP A 135 -1.38 9.01 -2.93
CA ASP A 135 -0.81 8.11 -1.92
C ASP A 135 -0.30 8.87 -0.69
N ILE A 136 0.37 10.00 -0.88
CA ILE A 136 0.80 10.89 0.22
C ILE A 136 -0.42 11.41 0.98
N ALA A 137 -1.44 11.90 0.28
CA ALA A 137 -2.67 12.39 0.90
C ALA A 137 -3.38 11.29 1.71
N ALA A 138 -3.31 10.03 1.27
CA ALA A 138 -3.84 8.89 2.02
C ALA A 138 -3.06 8.66 3.33
N VAL A 139 -1.72 8.72 3.30
CA VAL A 139 -0.92 8.63 4.53
C VAL A 139 -1.29 9.76 5.49
N GLU A 140 -1.45 10.98 4.99
CA GLU A 140 -1.83 12.14 5.80
C GLU A 140 -3.23 12.02 6.41
N SER A 141 -4.21 11.61 5.61
CA SER A 141 -5.61 11.58 6.00
C SER A 141 -5.94 10.43 6.93
N PHE A 142 -5.37 9.24 6.68
CA PHE A 142 -5.66 8.04 7.47
C PHE A 142 -4.76 7.91 8.71
N ALA A 143 -3.65 8.64 8.75
CA ALA A 143 -2.67 8.62 9.85
C ALA A 143 -2.34 7.18 10.31
N PRO A 144 -1.74 6.35 9.43
CA PRO A 144 -1.51 4.95 9.73
C PRO A 144 -0.43 4.74 10.80
N ASP A 145 -0.49 3.60 11.47
CA ASP A 145 0.60 3.11 12.33
C ASP A 145 1.81 2.64 11.50
N LEU A 146 1.56 2.21 10.26
CA LEU A 146 2.57 1.79 9.30
C LEU A 146 2.15 2.16 7.87
N ALA A 147 3.02 2.81 7.10
CA ALA A 147 2.80 2.99 5.67
C ALA A 147 3.59 1.95 4.86
N ILE A 148 2.93 1.26 3.94
CA ILE A 148 3.59 0.47 2.90
C ILE A 148 3.44 1.25 1.59
N GLY A 149 4.53 1.52 0.90
CA GLY A 149 4.50 2.39 -0.26
C GLY A 149 5.72 2.31 -1.15
N THR A 150 5.74 3.15 -2.18
CA THR A 150 6.92 3.44 -2.99
C THR A 150 7.95 4.24 -2.21
N THR A 151 9.18 4.39 -2.74
CA THR A 151 10.26 5.13 -2.06
C THR A 151 9.84 6.53 -1.60
N PRO A 152 9.18 7.37 -2.44
CA PRO A 152 8.77 8.71 -2.00
C PRO A 152 7.69 8.68 -0.89
N VAL A 153 6.75 7.74 -0.93
CA VAL A 153 5.73 7.57 0.12
C VAL A 153 6.39 7.14 1.44
N VAL A 154 7.34 6.22 1.38
CA VAL A 154 8.11 5.76 2.55
C VAL A 154 8.94 6.90 3.15
N GLN A 155 9.58 7.71 2.32
CA GLN A 155 10.32 8.89 2.76
C GLN A 155 9.40 9.90 3.44
N HIS A 156 8.25 10.19 2.84
CA HIS A 156 7.24 11.09 3.40
C HIS A 156 6.76 10.61 4.78
N ALA A 157 6.36 9.34 4.90
CA ALA A 157 5.90 8.77 6.17
C ALA A 157 6.99 8.82 7.25
N LYS A 158 8.23 8.43 6.91
CA LYS A 158 9.35 8.44 7.87
C LYS A 158 9.75 9.84 8.32
N ALA A 159 9.71 10.83 7.43
CA ALA A 159 9.95 12.23 7.78
C ALA A 159 8.94 12.74 8.83
N LYS A 160 7.74 12.16 8.87
CA LYS A 160 6.71 12.47 9.87
C LYS A 160 6.76 11.60 11.13
N GLY A 161 7.74 10.68 11.22
CA GLY A 161 7.87 9.75 12.34
C GLY A 161 6.93 8.54 12.26
N THR A 162 6.31 8.29 11.10
CA THR A 162 5.50 7.10 10.87
C THR A 162 6.40 5.97 10.34
N PRO A 163 6.41 4.78 10.98
CA PRO A 163 7.07 3.60 10.42
C PRO A 163 6.61 3.36 8.98
N ALA A 164 7.54 2.98 8.10
CA ALA A 164 7.18 2.67 6.71
C ALA A 164 8.09 1.63 6.05
N LEU A 165 7.51 0.82 5.17
CA LEU A 165 8.16 -0.25 4.42
C LEU A 165 8.00 -0.04 2.92
N TYR A 166 9.09 -0.23 2.18
CA TYR A 166 9.06 -0.19 0.72
C TYR A 166 8.41 -1.45 0.16
N PHE A 167 7.40 -1.26 -0.71
CA PHE A 167 6.53 -2.33 -1.20
C PHE A 167 7.30 -3.47 -1.87
N THR A 168 8.09 -3.19 -2.91
CA THR A 168 8.71 -4.22 -3.75
C THR A 168 9.60 -5.19 -2.96
N ASN A 169 10.64 -4.66 -2.33
CA ASN A 169 11.68 -5.53 -1.75
C ASN A 169 11.30 -6.12 -0.39
N LEU A 170 10.43 -5.46 0.37
CA LEU A 170 10.08 -5.91 1.72
C LEU A 170 8.75 -6.66 1.78
N ILE A 171 7.86 -6.45 0.81
CA ILE A 171 6.52 -7.02 0.78
C ILE A 171 6.33 -7.92 -0.44
N SER A 172 6.44 -7.39 -1.67
CA SER A 172 6.17 -8.14 -2.92
C SER A 172 7.12 -9.34 -3.11
N ALA A 173 8.37 -9.23 -2.66
CA ALA A 173 9.35 -10.31 -2.73
C ALA A 173 9.05 -11.50 -1.79
N ARG A 174 8.07 -11.39 -0.88
CA ARG A 174 7.72 -12.45 0.06
C ARG A 174 6.66 -13.39 -0.54
N PRO A 175 6.63 -14.67 -0.15
CA PRO A 175 5.54 -15.55 -0.55
C PRO A 175 4.18 -14.97 -0.16
N LEU A 176 3.21 -14.90 -1.07
CA LEU A 176 1.84 -14.42 -0.77
C LEU A 176 0.80 -15.54 -0.84
N MET A 177 1.09 -16.61 -1.57
CA MET A 177 0.10 -17.61 -1.95
C MET A 177 0.11 -18.83 -1.03
N GLY A 178 -1.09 -19.35 -0.74
CA GLY A 178 -1.31 -20.58 0.01
C GLY A 178 -0.76 -20.55 1.44
N PRO A 179 -0.51 -21.73 2.04
CA PRO A 179 -0.02 -21.84 3.42
C PRO A 179 1.30 -21.09 3.69
N ALA A 180 2.22 -21.07 2.71
CA ALA A 180 3.49 -20.36 2.84
C ALA A 180 3.31 -18.84 2.87
N GLY A 181 2.32 -18.32 2.16
CA GLY A 181 2.02 -16.89 2.13
C GLY A 181 1.32 -16.38 3.39
N ALA A 182 0.45 -17.19 3.98
CA ALA A 182 -0.38 -16.83 5.13
C ALA A 182 0.40 -16.22 6.31
N GLY A 183 1.63 -16.67 6.56
CA GLY A 183 2.47 -16.19 7.68
C GLY A 183 3.63 -15.28 7.28
N SER A 184 3.79 -14.96 5.99
CA SER A 184 5.06 -14.42 5.47
C SER A 184 5.31 -12.94 5.85
N LEU A 185 4.24 -12.17 6.00
CA LEU A 185 4.30 -10.73 6.27
C LEU A 185 4.32 -10.39 7.77
N ALA A 186 3.75 -11.25 8.62
CA ALA A 186 3.52 -10.94 10.03
C ALA A 186 4.79 -10.53 10.77
N GLN A 187 5.91 -11.24 10.55
CA GLN A 187 7.17 -10.93 11.23
C GLN A 187 7.71 -9.54 10.85
N VAL A 188 7.77 -9.21 9.56
CA VAL A 188 8.35 -7.93 9.11
C VAL A 188 7.46 -6.75 9.49
N ILE A 189 6.13 -6.94 9.42
CA ILE A 189 5.17 -5.88 9.73
C ILE A 189 5.10 -5.63 11.23
N ASN A 190 4.99 -6.67 12.06
CA ASN A 190 4.98 -6.50 13.51
C ASN A 190 6.31 -5.91 14.02
N ALA A 191 7.45 -6.27 13.41
CA ALA A 191 8.72 -5.64 13.73
C ALA A 191 8.73 -4.14 13.35
N ALA A 192 8.16 -3.76 12.20
CA ALA A 192 8.07 -2.36 11.79
C ALA A 192 7.15 -1.55 12.71
N LEU A 193 5.96 -2.08 13.03
CA LEU A 193 5.01 -1.47 13.98
C LEU A 193 5.64 -1.28 15.36
N GLY A 194 6.40 -2.27 15.85
CA GLY A 194 7.10 -2.21 17.13
C GLY A 194 8.20 -1.14 17.21
N ASN A 195 8.61 -0.54 16.09
CA ASN A 195 9.63 0.53 16.09
C ASN A 195 9.05 1.94 16.34
N LYS A 196 7.73 2.11 16.51
CA LYS A 196 7.11 3.44 16.66
C LYS A 196 7.76 4.32 17.72
N ALA A 197 8.04 3.78 18.91
CA ALA A 197 8.69 4.52 20.00
C ALA A 197 10.10 5.03 19.62
N ARG A 198 10.83 4.29 18.78
CA ARG A 198 12.15 4.70 18.28
C ARG A 198 12.04 5.87 17.31
N PHE A 199 11.02 5.83 16.43
CA PHE A 199 10.72 6.96 15.55
C PHE A 199 10.34 8.22 16.34
N ASP A 200 9.53 8.07 17.39
CA ASP A 200 9.15 9.20 18.26
C ASP A 200 10.37 9.81 18.97
N THR A 201 11.26 8.95 19.49
CA THR A 201 12.52 9.39 20.10
C THR A 201 13.41 10.14 19.11
N MET A 202 13.58 9.60 17.90
CA MET A 202 14.36 10.24 16.83
C MET A 202 13.77 11.59 16.43
N ARG A 203 12.45 11.68 16.28
CA ARG A 203 11.76 12.92 15.91
C ARG A 203 11.94 13.99 16.98
N GLU A 204 11.81 13.64 18.25
CA GLU A 204 12.02 14.60 19.34
C GLU A 204 13.47 15.06 19.42
N PHE A 205 14.44 14.15 19.21
CA PHE A 205 15.87 14.48 19.21
C PHE A 205 16.25 15.47 18.10
N PHE A 206 15.71 15.32 16.89
CA PHE A 206 16.02 16.17 15.73
C PHE A 206 15.07 17.36 15.55
N LYS A 207 14.18 17.62 16.51
CA LYS A 207 13.19 18.68 16.42
C LYS A 207 13.87 20.05 16.19
N GLY A 208 13.45 20.73 15.13
CA GLY A 208 13.99 22.04 14.74
C GLY A 208 15.34 22.01 14.02
N VAL A 209 15.94 20.84 13.78
CA VAL A 209 17.17 20.68 12.99
C VAL A 209 16.80 20.50 11.51
N GLY A 210 17.40 21.30 10.62
CA GLY A 210 17.17 21.19 9.19
C GLY A 210 15.79 21.67 8.75
N GLU A 211 15.08 22.40 9.61
CA GLU A 211 13.76 22.98 9.35
C GLU A 211 13.86 24.50 9.18
N GLY A 212 13.00 25.06 8.32
CA GLY A 212 12.87 26.51 8.14
C GLY A 212 14.20 27.18 7.75
N TYR A 213 14.65 28.13 8.57
CA TYR A 213 15.90 28.87 8.30
C TYR A 213 17.17 28.01 8.46
N SER A 214 17.06 26.87 9.15
CA SER A 214 18.16 25.93 9.35
C SER A 214 18.22 24.83 8.29
N ALA A 215 17.27 24.80 7.34
CA ALA A 215 17.24 23.83 6.26
C ALA A 215 18.39 24.06 5.25
N GLY A 216 18.97 22.97 4.73
CA GLY A 216 20.06 23.02 3.74
C GLY A 216 21.43 22.63 4.29
N ILE A 217 22.46 22.80 3.45
CA ILE A 217 23.87 22.57 3.81
C ILE A 217 24.49 23.95 4.04
N TRP A 218 25.06 24.16 5.22
CA TRP A 218 25.61 25.44 5.63
C TRP A 218 27.10 25.29 5.97
N GLU A 219 27.91 26.29 5.59
CA GLU A 219 29.31 26.37 6.02
C GLU A 219 29.39 26.77 7.51
N ASP A 220 28.56 27.73 7.93
CA ASP A 220 28.44 28.21 9.31
C ASP A 220 27.09 27.84 9.93
N THR A 221 26.97 27.94 11.26
CA THR A 221 25.67 27.69 11.93
C THR A 221 24.62 28.68 11.43
N PRO A 222 23.52 28.22 10.78
CA PRO A 222 22.49 29.11 10.27
C PRO A 222 21.85 29.88 11.41
N THR A 223 21.65 31.18 11.21
CA THR A 223 21.04 32.09 12.19
C THR A 223 19.70 32.60 11.66
N ASP A 224 18.69 32.63 12.52
CA ASP A 224 17.41 33.18 12.11
C ASP A 224 17.52 34.70 11.95
N ARG A 225 16.96 35.22 10.85
CA ARG A 225 16.98 36.65 10.51
C ARG A 225 15.54 37.17 10.34
N PRO A 226 14.75 37.22 11.42
CA PRO A 226 13.32 37.55 11.35
C PRO A 226 13.06 38.96 10.82
N GLN A 227 13.94 39.92 11.14
CA GLN A 227 13.84 41.30 10.62
C GLN A 227 14.01 41.36 9.10
N PHE A 228 14.88 40.52 8.54
CA PHE A 228 15.10 40.46 7.10
C PHE A 228 13.90 39.84 6.38
N LYS A 229 13.32 38.77 6.96
CA LYS A 229 12.05 38.17 6.49
C LYS A 229 10.92 39.20 6.49
N ALA A 230 10.74 39.95 7.57
CA ALA A 230 9.71 40.98 7.66
C ALA A 230 9.90 42.11 6.62
N LYS A 231 11.15 42.55 6.42
CA LYS A 231 11.48 43.58 5.42
C LYS A 231 11.19 43.11 3.99
N TYR A 232 11.55 41.88 3.65
CA TYR A 232 11.25 41.30 2.34
C TYR A 232 9.75 41.08 2.12
N ALA A 233 9.03 40.57 3.13
CA ALA A 233 7.58 40.43 3.06
C ALA A 233 6.89 41.78 2.83
N ALA A 234 7.29 42.83 3.55
CA ALA A 234 6.78 44.19 3.34
C ALA A 234 7.08 44.70 1.91
N LYS A 235 8.27 44.40 1.37
CA LYS A 235 8.65 44.77 0.00
C LYS A 235 7.81 44.02 -1.06
N MET A 236 7.56 42.72 -0.85
CA MET A 236 6.71 41.92 -1.74
C MET A 236 5.26 42.39 -1.73
N VAL A 237 4.72 42.74 -0.56
CA VAL A 237 3.37 43.32 -0.43
C VAL A 237 3.29 44.67 -1.13
N ALA A 238 4.32 45.52 -0.99
CA ALA A 238 4.38 46.79 -1.70
C ALA A 238 4.46 46.62 -3.23
N ALA A 239 5.25 45.65 -3.71
CA ALA A 239 5.36 45.32 -5.13
C ALA A 239 4.04 44.80 -5.72
N ALA A 240 3.37 43.86 -5.04
CA ALA A 240 2.07 43.33 -5.46
C ALA A 240 1.01 44.44 -5.54
N LYS A 241 0.97 45.34 -4.53
CA LYS A 241 0.09 46.52 -4.57
C LYS A 241 0.43 47.45 -5.72
N SER A 242 1.70 47.66 -6.04
CA SER A 242 2.08 48.51 -7.17
C SER A 242 1.72 47.90 -8.53
N GLU A 243 1.75 46.57 -8.67
CA GLU A 243 1.32 45.88 -9.90
C GLU A 243 -0.20 45.95 -10.07
N GLU A 244 -0.98 45.80 -9.00
CA GLU A 244 -2.44 46.04 -9.03
C GLU A 244 -2.79 47.48 -9.43
N PHE A 245 -1.98 48.46 -9.04
CA PHE A 245 -2.19 49.88 -9.38
C PHE A 245 -1.80 50.25 -10.82
N ILE A 246 -1.01 49.43 -11.53
CA ILE A 246 -0.59 49.67 -12.93
C ILE A 246 -1.54 48.96 -13.93
N GLY A 247 -2.36 48.02 -13.46
CA GLY A 247 -3.34 47.27 -14.25
C GLY A 247 -4.76 47.87 -14.34
N SER A 248 -4.97 49.10 -13.87
CA SER A 248 -6.22 49.86 -13.93
C SER A 248 -6.04 51.14 -14.74
#